data_AF-A0A3A6VJ90-F1
#
_entry.id   AF-A0A3A6VJ90-F1
#
_cell.length_a   1.000
_cell.length_b   1.000
_cell.length_c   1.000
_cell.angle_alpha   90.00
_cell.angle_beta   90.00
_cell.angle_gamma   90.00
#
_symmetry.space_group_name_H-M   'P 1'
#
loop_
_entity.id
_entity.type
_entity.pdbx_description
1 polymer ?
#
loop_
_entity_poly.entity_id
_entity_poly.type
_entity_poly.pdbx_seq_one_letter_code
_entity_poly.pdbx_strand_id
1 'polypeptide(L)'
;MKSREKFMARNKRLDRFHNAQNSNTCGYDQAFSEIQDGRKRSHWIWYIFPQLENLGKSPSAKLYGIKDFNEACDYLKDPVLFKRYFELIKLIEEKLKNIPLPHLMGGFPDDRKFISSLTLFQATSNYLSSKDTDSQNKYHELYETCNRVFKQIAPQGYSPCQQTELLVKHQSNSPVKKTTEKSSQPPQVTIFSPKRSKPNTAHPILKDLAQYINKRGNEWSYHYNFLGLVAFVYFIQDLILGTDHFNHKAREVKLTAASKLQKILDPQCHERCNLNPSERKALSDGRLGEIINKHGGLNKILTEAPDKPPKNDRAQEINSNPFL
;
A
#
# COMPACT_ATOMS: atom_id res chain seq x y z
N MET A 1 -44.15 12.13 26.85
CA MET A 1 -43.33 12.13 25.62
C MET A 1 -41.85 12.39 25.93
N LYS A 2 -41.24 11.64 26.86
CA LYS A 2 -39.77 11.64 27.06
C LYS A 2 -39.22 10.49 26.22
N SER A 3 -38.96 10.78 24.95
CA SER A 3 -38.43 9.78 24.01
C SER A 3 -37.04 9.38 24.45
N ARG A 4 -36.87 8.07 24.57
CA ARG A 4 -35.64 7.32 24.84
C ARG A 4 -34.46 7.86 24.02
N GLU A 5 -33.64 8.72 24.61
CA GLU A 5 -32.20 8.70 24.33
C GLU A 5 -31.69 7.37 24.89
N LYS A 6 -31.75 6.32 24.07
CA LYS A 6 -30.95 5.11 24.28
C LYS A 6 -29.51 5.61 24.24
N PHE A 7 -28.92 5.80 25.41
CA PHE A 7 -27.49 6.00 25.62
C PHE A 7 -26.82 4.76 25.01
N MET A 8 -26.51 4.79 23.71
CA MET A 8 -25.68 3.76 23.11
C MET A 8 -24.36 3.83 23.87
N ALA A 9 -24.07 2.76 24.62
CA ALA A 9 -22.86 2.69 25.41
C ALA A 9 -21.67 3.03 24.51
N ARG A 10 -21.00 4.16 24.80
CA ARG A 10 -19.87 4.64 24.02
C ARG A 10 -18.84 3.51 23.90
N ASN A 11 -18.62 3.03 22.68
CA ASN A 11 -17.63 1.98 22.43
C ASN A 11 -16.23 2.60 22.60
N LYS A 12 -15.63 2.42 23.77
CA LYS A 12 -14.31 2.99 24.12
C LYS A 12 -13.21 2.66 23.11
N ARG A 13 -13.37 1.60 22.31
CA ARG A 13 -12.43 1.28 21.23
C ARG A 13 -12.38 2.40 20.18
N LEU A 14 -13.50 3.07 19.92
CA LEU A 14 -13.61 4.10 18.88
C LEU A 14 -13.18 5.50 19.36
N ASP A 15 -12.94 5.70 20.66
CA ASP A 15 -12.53 7.00 21.22
C ASP A 15 -11.28 7.56 20.54
N ARG A 16 -10.36 6.70 20.07
CA ARG A 16 -9.19 7.12 19.30
C ARG A 16 -9.56 7.92 18.05
N PHE A 17 -10.61 7.51 17.33
CA PHE A 17 -11.08 8.21 16.13
C PHE A 17 -11.76 9.52 16.50
N HIS A 18 -12.65 9.51 17.48
CA HIS A 18 -13.32 10.72 17.97
C HIS A 18 -12.31 11.78 18.40
N ASN A 19 -11.34 11.40 19.23
CA ASN A 19 -10.33 12.32 19.73
C ASN A 19 -9.48 12.91 18.60
N ALA A 20 -9.08 12.09 17.62
CA ALA A 20 -8.30 12.56 16.48
C ALA A 20 -9.11 13.49 15.56
N GLN A 21 -10.36 13.14 15.27
CA GLN A 21 -11.24 13.93 14.41
C GLN A 21 -11.73 15.23 15.08
N ASN A 22 -11.73 15.32 16.41
CA ASN A 22 -12.06 16.55 17.14
C ASN A 22 -10.86 17.50 17.32
N SER A 23 -9.69 17.17 16.77
CA SER A 23 -8.53 18.06 16.81
C SER A 23 -8.74 19.33 15.98
N ASN A 24 -8.41 20.49 16.53
CA ASN A 24 -8.58 21.78 15.84
C ASN A 24 -7.57 22.02 14.70
N THR A 25 -6.45 21.30 14.65
CA THR A 25 -5.37 21.58 13.70
C THR A 25 -5.30 20.58 12.54
N CYS A 26 -5.78 19.35 12.75
CA CYS A 26 -5.78 18.28 11.74
C CYS A 26 -7.03 17.39 11.83
N GLY A 27 -8.12 17.83 12.47
CA GLY A 27 -9.33 17.03 12.63
C GLY A 27 -10.26 17.02 11.42
N TYR A 28 -11.53 16.69 11.67
CA TYR A 28 -12.58 16.56 10.67
C TYR A 28 -12.80 17.86 9.89
N ASP A 29 -12.90 19.00 10.57
CA ASP A 29 -13.21 20.28 9.92
C ASP A 29 -12.10 20.69 8.94
N GLN A 30 -10.84 20.46 9.31
CA GLN A 30 -9.70 20.69 8.42
C GLN A 30 -9.72 19.74 7.21
N ALA A 31 -10.00 18.44 7.43
CA ALA A 31 -10.10 17.47 6.35
C ALA A 31 -11.23 17.83 5.37
N PHE A 32 -12.38 18.24 5.88
CA PHE A 32 -13.51 18.68 5.09
C PHE A 32 -13.16 19.92 4.27
N SER A 33 -12.58 20.95 4.89
CA SER A 33 -12.16 22.17 4.19
C SER A 33 -11.15 21.89 3.09
N GLU A 34 -10.15 21.05 3.33
CA GLU A 34 -9.12 20.73 2.34
C GLU A 34 -9.67 19.97 1.12
N ILE A 35 -10.58 19.01 1.35
CA ILE A 35 -11.26 18.31 0.26
C ILE A 35 -12.23 19.25 -0.45
N GLN A 36 -12.89 20.16 0.27
CA GLN A 36 -13.73 21.20 -0.33
C GLN A 36 -12.91 22.15 -1.21
N ASP A 37 -11.66 22.43 -0.85
CA ASP A 37 -10.71 23.20 -1.65
C ASP A 37 -10.05 22.37 -2.77
N GLY A 38 -10.38 21.09 -2.87
CA GLY A 38 -9.96 20.22 -3.96
C GLY A 38 -8.61 19.55 -3.78
N ARG A 39 -7.96 19.69 -2.62
CA ARG A 39 -6.68 19.02 -2.36
C ARG A 39 -6.40 18.88 -0.87
N LYS A 40 -6.21 17.63 -0.44
CA LYS A 40 -5.60 17.29 0.85
C LYS A 40 -4.19 17.88 1.01
N ARG A 41 -3.91 18.45 2.18
CA ARG A 41 -2.64 19.10 2.56
C ARG A 41 -2.11 18.63 3.91
N SER A 42 -2.99 18.33 4.87
CA SER A 42 -2.60 18.01 6.26
C SER A 42 -2.64 16.51 6.59
N HIS A 43 -2.16 16.15 7.78
CA HIS A 43 -1.90 14.76 8.19
C HIS A 43 -3.09 14.08 8.89
N TRP A 44 -4.17 13.83 8.15
CA TRP A 44 -5.42 13.28 8.71
C TRP A 44 -5.89 11.95 8.11
N ILE A 45 -5.18 11.42 7.12
CA ILE A 45 -5.64 10.26 6.32
C ILE A 45 -6.04 9.05 7.17
N TRP A 46 -5.29 8.76 8.24
CA TRP A 46 -5.42 7.50 8.99
C TRP A 46 -6.70 7.42 9.83
N TYR A 47 -7.22 8.53 10.34
CA TYR A 47 -8.39 8.56 11.22
C TYR A 47 -9.64 9.15 10.54
N ILE A 48 -9.49 9.78 9.38
CA ILE A 48 -10.60 10.20 8.52
C ILE A 48 -10.98 9.08 7.54
N PHE A 49 -10.00 8.47 6.89
CA PHE A 49 -10.19 7.32 5.99
C PHE A 49 -9.40 6.11 6.51
N PRO A 50 -9.81 5.51 7.65
CA PRO A 50 -9.07 4.41 8.22
C PRO A 50 -9.14 3.16 7.33
N GLN A 51 -8.04 2.43 7.29
CA GLN A 51 -7.90 1.16 6.59
C GLN A 51 -7.62 0.04 7.59
N LEU A 52 -7.63 -1.22 7.14
CA LEU A 52 -7.28 -2.35 8.01
C LEU A 52 -5.87 -2.21 8.60
N GLU A 53 -5.71 -2.51 9.88
CA GLU A 53 -4.48 -2.32 10.66
C GLU A 53 -3.27 -3.06 10.08
N ASN A 54 -3.50 -4.22 9.45
CA ASN A 54 -2.45 -5.04 8.85
C ASN A 54 -1.90 -4.49 7.52
N LEU A 55 -2.55 -3.49 6.91
CA LEU A 55 -2.07 -2.83 5.70
C LEU A 55 -1.03 -1.74 6.01
N GLY A 56 -1.10 -1.17 7.22
CA GLY A 56 -0.24 -0.09 7.68
C GLY A 56 1.02 -0.58 8.39
N LYS A 57 2.14 0.12 8.17
CA LYS A 57 3.40 -0.10 8.91
C LYS A 57 3.79 1.03 9.85
N SER A 58 3.33 2.28 9.61
CA SER A 58 3.65 3.39 10.53
C SER A 58 2.90 3.27 11.86
N PRO A 59 3.43 3.90 12.92
CA PRO A 59 2.74 4.00 14.21
C PRO A 59 1.32 4.55 14.07
N SER A 60 1.10 5.60 13.28
CA SER A 60 -0.25 6.16 13.05
C SER A 60 -1.16 5.19 12.31
N ALA A 61 -0.65 4.45 11.34
CA ALA A 61 -1.43 3.46 10.60
C ALA A 61 -1.79 2.23 11.46
N LYS A 62 -0.97 1.91 12.46
CA LYS A 62 -1.28 0.92 13.50
C LYS A 62 -2.30 1.46 14.51
N LEU A 63 -2.09 2.67 15.02
CA LEU A 63 -2.96 3.30 16.01
C LEU A 63 -4.39 3.47 15.50
N TYR A 64 -4.56 3.98 14.29
CA TYR A 64 -5.88 4.25 13.68
C TYR A 64 -6.32 3.17 12.70
N GLY A 65 -5.58 2.07 12.60
CA GLY A 65 -5.99 0.92 11.81
C GLY A 65 -7.28 0.30 12.37
N ILE A 66 -8.19 -0.11 11.49
CA ILE A 66 -9.33 -0.95 11.84
C ILE A 66 -8.83 -2.37 12.04
N LYS A 67 -9.08 -2.95 13.22
CA LYS A 67 -8.57 -4.27 13.61
C LYS A 67 -9.17 -5.40 12.77
N ASP A 68 -10.47 -5.33 12.56
CA ASP A 68 -11.27 -6.37 11.92
C ASP A 68 -12.59 -5.80 11.38
N PHE A 69 -13.34 -6.64 10.65
CA PHE A 69 -14.62 -6.26 10.06
C PHE A 69 -15.69 -5.91 11.10
N ASN A 70 -15.62 -6.46 12.32
CA ASN A 70 -16.54 -6.11 13.40
C ASN A 70 -16.29 -4.67 13.87
N GLU A 71 -15.03 -4.24 13.99
CA GLU A 71 -14.70 -2.86 14.31
C GLU A 71 -15.09 -1.90 13.18
N ALA A 72 -15.01 -2.33 11.92
CA ALA A 72 -15.56 -1.55 10.80
C ALA A 72 -17.09 -1.37 10.95
N CYS A 73 -17.81 -2.43 11.35
CA CYS A 73 -19.24 -2.36 11.63
C CYS A 73 -19.53 -1.42 12.81
N ASP A 74 -18.76 -1.51 13.90
CA ASP A 74 -18.89 -0.61 15.05
C ASP A 74 -18.64 0.85 14.64
N TYR A 75 -17.64 1.10 13.79
CA TYR A 75 -17.33 2.44 13.26
C TYR A 75 -18.52 3.03 12.49
N LEU A 76 -19.17 2.25 11.61
CA LEU A 76 -20.34 2.73 10.87
C LEU A 76 -21.61 2.80 11.72
N LYS A 77 -21.72 2.04 12.82
CA LYS A 77 -22.85 2.16 13.75
C LYS A 77 -22.74 3.39 14.64
N ASP A 78 -21.54 3.90 14.86
CA ASP A 78 -21.34 5.16 15.58
C ASP A 78 -21.91 6.34 14.77
N PRO A 79 -22.88 7.10 15.31
CA PRO A 79 -23.61 8.11 14.54
C PRO A 79 -22.73 9.30 14.11
N VAL A 80 -21.71 9.66 14.90
CA VAL A 80 -20.83 10.79 14.57
C VAL A 80 -19.80 10.37 13.53
N LEU A 81 -19.17 9.21 13.70
CA LEU A 81 -18.19 8.71 12.74
C LEU A 81 -18.84 8.37 11.39
N PHE A 82 -20.03 7.75 11.40
CA PHE A 82 -20.81 7.51 10.19
C PHE A 82 -21.09 8.81 9.44
N LYS A 83 -21.67 9.79 10.14
CA LYS A 83 -22.02 11.09 9.54
C LYS A 83 -20.81 11.73 8.87
N ARG A 84 -19.69 11.83 9.60
CA ARG A 84 -18.45 12.44 9.09
C ARG A 84 -17.86 11.70 7.90
N TYR A 85 -17.77 10.38 7.97
CA TYR A 85 -17.27 9.57 6.86
C TYR A 85 -18.16 9.77 5.63
N PHE A 86 -19.47 9.67 5.80
CA PHE A 86 -20.41 9.77 4.69
C PHE A 86 -20.43 11.16 4.04
N GLU A 87 -20.41 12.23 4.83
CA GLU A 87 -20.30 13.61 4.33
C GLU A 87 -19.05 13.80 3.46
N LEU A 88 -17.90 13.28 3.90
CA LEU A 88 -16.67 13.35 3.12
C LEU A 88 -16.72 12.49 1.86
N ILE A 89 -17.33 11.30 1.87
CA ILE A 89 -17.47 10.49 0.66
C ILE A 89 -18.36 11.20 -0.37
N LYS A 90 -19.46 11.85 0.04
CA LYS A 90 -20.28 12.66 -0.87
C LYS A 90 -19.50 13.84 -1.44
N LEU A 91 -18.75 14.54 -0.59
CA LEU A 91 -17.92 15.65 -1.04
C LEU A 91 -16.86 15.19 -2.05
N ILE A 92 -16.21 14.05 -1.80
CA ILE A 92 -15.25 13.45 -2.73
C ILE A 92 -15.94 13.06 -4.04
N GLU A 93 -17.12 12.44 -4.00
CA GLU A 93 -17.89 12.11 -5.20
C GLU A 93 -18.15 13.35 -6.07
N GLU A 94 -18.49 14.48 -5.45
CA GLU A 94 -18.69 15.75 -6.16
C GLU A 94 -17.39 16.31 -6.74
N LYS A 95 -16.29 16.27 -5.98
CA LYS A 95 -14.99 16.81 -6.41
C LYS A 95 -14.35 16.00 -7.54
N LEU A 96 -14.55 14.68 -7.54
CA LEU A 96 -14.00 13.78 -8.55
C LEU A 96 -14.55 14.01 -9.96
N LYS A 97 -15.65 14.75 -10.12
CA LYS A 97 -16.15 15.21 -11.43
C LYS A 97 -15.15 16.09 -12.17
N ASN A 98 -14.31 16.83 -11.45
CA ASN A 98 -13.39 17.83 -12.02
C ASN A 98 -11.93 17.64 -11.58
N ILE A 99 -11.69 16.92 -10.50
CA ILE A 99 -10.36 16.79 -9.89
C ILE A 99 -9.98 15.30 -9.82
N PRO A 100 -8.85 14.87 -10.42
CA PRO A 100 -8.42 13.48 -10.34
C PRO A 100 -8.07 13.10 -8.89
N LEU A 101 -8.33 11.84 -8.52
CA LEU A 101 -8.13 11.32 -7.17
C LEU A 101 -6.71 11.56 -6.62
N PRO A 102 -5.62 11.31 -7.36
CA PRO A 102 -4.28 11.57 -6.82
C PRO A 102 -4.04 13.05 -6.56
N HIS A 103 -4.69 13.97 -7.26
CA HIS A 103 -4.61 15.39 -6.89
C HIS A 103 -5.42 15.67 -5.61
N LEU A 104 -6.66 15.17 -5.57
CA LEU A 104 -7.59 15.40 -4.46
C LEU A 104 -7.04 14.84 -3.13
N MET A 105 -6.42 13.65 -3.15
CA MET A 105 -5.85 12.99 -1.97
C MET A 105 -4.40 13.40 -1.68
N GLY A 106 -3.80 14.29 -2.46
CA GLY A 106 -2.39 14.69 -2.26
C GLY A 106 -1.37 13.66 -2.72
N GLY A 107 -1.79 12.65 -3.48
CA GLY A 107 -0.95 11.67 -4.16
C GLY A 107 -0.66 10.42 -3.34
N PHE A 108 0.35 9.68 -3.79
CA PHE A 108 0.84 8.50 -3.07
C PHE A 108 1.50 8.91 -1.74
N PRO A 109 1.23 8.21 -0.62
CA PRO A 109 0.45 6.96 -0.50
C PRO A 109 -1.03 7.15 -0.12
N ASP A 110 -1.50 8.39 0.02
CA ASP A 110 -2.78 8.69 0.64
C ASP A 110 -3.97 8.35 -0.27
N ASP A 111 -3.78 8.44 -1.58
CA ASP A 111 -4.71 7.89 -2.57
C ASP A 111 -4.97 6.40 -2.33
N ARG A 112 -3.93 5.57 -2.13
CA ARG A 112 -4.06 4.13 -1.86
C ARG A 112 -4.69 3.86 -0.50
N LYS A 113 -4.42 4.68 0.51
CA LYS A 113 -5.08 4.58 1.82
C LYS A 113 -6.58 4.85 1.72
N PHE A 114 -6.95 5.89 0.97
CA PHE A 114 -8.33 6.19 0.66
C PHE A 114 -9.01 5.00 -0.04
N ILE A 115 -8.39 4.40 -1.07
CA ILE A 115 -8.93 3.21 -1.74
C ILE A 115 -9.14 2.04 -0.78
N SER A 116 -8.16 1.74 0.08
CA SER A 116 -8.32 0.67 1.08
C SER A 116 -9.46 0.95 2.04
N SER A 117 -9.62 2.20 2.49
CA SER A 117 -10.73 2.62 3.34
C SER A 117 -12.07 2.48 2.61
N LEU A 118 -12.17 2.99 1.39
CA LEU A 118 -13.38 2.94 0.57
C LEU A 118 -13.82 1.50 0.30
N THR A 119 -12.88 0.60 0.00
CA THR A 119 -13.17 -0.84 -0.17
C THR A 119 -13.72 -1.46 1.12
N LEU A 120 -13.11 -1.16 2.27
CA LEU A 120 -13.55 -1.68 3.56
C LEU A 120 -14.99 -1.22 3.84
N PHE A 121 -15.23 0.08 3.80
CA PHE A 121 -16.52 0.66 4.19
C PHE A 121 -17.62 0.45 3.17
N GLN A 122 -17.32 0.29 1.88
CA GLN A 122 -18.28 -0.20 0.88
C GLN A 122 -18.79 -1.59 1.26
N ALA A 123 -17.90 -2.52 1.61
CA ALA A 123 -18.30 -3.86 1.99
C ALA A 123 -19.05 -3.88 3.34
N THR A 124 -18.60 -3.08 4.31
CA THR A 124 -19.27 -2.94 5.61
C THR A 124 -20.66 -2.33 5.48
N SER A 125 -20.82 -1.26 4.68
CA SER A 125 -22.12 -0.62 4.49
C SER A 125 -23.10 -1.53 3.73
N ASN A 126 -22.63 -2.28 2.75
CA ASN A 126 -23.43 -3.32 2.09
C ASN A 126 -23.93 -4.36 3.10
N TYR A 127 -23.01 -4.92 3.90
CA TYR A 127 -23.34 -5.89 4.94
C TYR A 127 -24.38 -5.34 5.94
N LEU A 128 -24.16 -4.15 6.49
CA LEU A 128 -25.08 -3.53 7.44
C LEU A 128 -26.46 -3.22 6.81
N SER A 129 -26.49 -2.76 5.56
CA SER A 129 -27.75 -2.50 4.84
C SER A 129 -28.60 -3.77 4.65
N SER A 130 -27.95 -4.94 4.55
CA SER A 130 -28.65 -6.22 4.44
C SER A 130 -29.18 -6.76 5.78
N LYS A 131 -28.73 -6.21 6.92
CA LYS A 131 -29.03 -6.70 8.27
C LYS A 131 -29.94 -5.80 9.07
N ASP A 132 -29.96 -4.50 8.78
CA ASP A 132 -30.60 -3.49 9.61
C ASP A 132 -31.57 -2.64 8.76
N THR A 133 -32.86 -2.97 8.82
CA THR A 133 -33.93 -2.25 8.12
C THR A 133 -34.38 -0.97 8.83
N ASP A 134 -33.96 -0.73 10.07
CA ASP A 134 -34.52 0.32 10.95
C ASP A 134 -33.45 1.27 11.53
N SER A 135 -32.24 1.27 10.93
CA SER A 135 -31.13 2.11 11.35
C SER A 135 -31.35 3.58 11.00
N GLN A 136 -30.97 4.48 11.91
CA GLN A 136 -30.88 5.93 11.63
C GLN A 136 -29.81 6.24 10.56
N ASN A 137 -28.79 5.38 10.45
CA ASN A 137 -27.69 5.56 9.52
C ASN A 137 -28.06 5.02 8.12
N LYS A 138 -27.81 5.83 7.09
CA LYS A 138 -28.17 5.53 5.70
C LYS A 138 -27.14 4.61 5.02
N TYR A 139 -26.97 3.38 5.50
CA TYR A 139 -25.93 2.47 5.02
C TYR A 139 -26.02 2.16 3.52
N HIS A 140 -27.24 1.96 3.01
CA HIS A 140 -27.44 1.71 1.58
C HIS A 140 -27.00 2.92 0.73
N GLU A 141 -27.30 4.15 1.17
CA GLU A 141 -26.87 5.36 0.46
C GLU A 141 -25.34 5.49 0.48
N LEU A 142 -24.68 5.18 1.60
CA LEU A 142 -23.21 5.13 1.67
C LEU A 142 -22.63 4.08 0.70
N TYR A 143 -23.19 2.86 0.67
CA TYR A 143 -22.78 1.81 -0.25
C TYR A 143 -22.84 2.26 -1.72
N GLU A 144 -23.96 2.83 -2.13
CA GLU A 144 -24.15 3.31 -3.50
C GLU A 144 -23.21 4.48 -3.83
N THR A 145 -22.95 5.36 -2.85
CA THR A 145 -22.01 6.47 -3.01
C THR A 145 -20.58 5.95 -3.22
N CYS A 146 -20.17 4.92 -2.46
CA CYS A 146 -18.88 4.25 -2.68
C CYS A 146 -18.81 3.60 -4.08
N ASN A 147 -19.87 2.96 -4.56
CA ASN A 147 -19.93 2.38 -5.91
C ASN A 147 -19.70 3.46 -6.98
N ARG A 148 -20.35 4.62 -6.84
CA ARG A 148 -20.19 5.75 -7.78
C ARG A 148 -18.79 6.33 -7.72
N VAL A 149 -18.20 6.49 -6.54
CA VAL A 149 -16.80 6.91 -6.40
C VAL A 149 -15.86 5.93 -7.11
N PHE A 150 -16.01 4.60 -6.90
CA PHE A 150 -15.21 3.60 -7.62
C PHE A 150 -15.37 3.70 -9.14
N LYS A 151 -16.59 3.91 -9.63
CA LYS A 151 -16.85 4.09 -11.06
C LYS A 151 -16.13 5.32 -11.64
N GLN A 152 -16.07 6.43 -10.89
CA GLN A 152 -15.40 7.67 -11.33
C GLN A 152 -13.87 7.55 -11.37
N ILE A 153 -13.27 6.77 -10.46
CA ILE A 153 -11.81 6.62 -10.36
C ILE A 153 -11.26 5.43 -11.15
N ALA A 154 -12.11 4.51 -11.62
CA ALA A 154 -11.67 3.37 -12.42
C ALA A 154 -10.94 3.78 -13.71
N PRO A 155 -11.39 4.79 -14.49
CA PRO A 155 -10.64 5.28 -15.65
C PRO A 155 -9.26 5.89 -15.29
N GLN A 156 -9.05 6.25 -14.02
CA GLN A 156 -7.79 6.79 -13.50
C GLN A 156 -6.83 5.66 -13.04
N GLY A 157 -7.19 4.39 -13.23
CA GLY A 157 -6.35 3.24 -12.87
C GLY A 157 -6.48 2.75 -11.43
N TYR A 158 -7.54 3.16 -10.73
CA TYR A 158 -7.84 2.67 -9.38
C TYR A 158 -8.88 1.55 -9.42
N SER A 159 -8.64 0.51 -8.64
CA SER A 159 -9.57 -0.59 -8.38
C SER A 159 -9.74 -0.77 -6.88
N PRO A 160 -10.77 -1.50 -6.42
CA PRO A 160 -10.86 -1.93 -5.03
C PRO A 160 -9.55 -2.59 -4.55
N CYS A 161 -9.24 -2.40 -3.27
CA CYS A 161 -8.04 -2.93 -2.65
C CYS A 161 -8.18 -4.44 -2.45
N GLN A 162 -7.52 -5.24 -3.31
CA GLN A 162 -7.55 -6.71 -3.27
C GLN A 162 -7.27 -7.29 -1.88
N GLN A 163 -6.27 -6.76 -1.18
CA GLN A 163 -5.93 -7.24 0.17
C GLN A 163 -7.06 -6.98 1.17
N THR A 164 -7.77 -5.86 1.04
CA THR A 164 -8.94 -5.55 1.87
C THR A 164 -10.09 -6.49 1.52
N GLU A 165 -10.38 -6.72 0.24
CA GLU A 165 -11.45 -7.62 -0.20
C GLU A 165 -11.26 -9.06 0.30
N LEU A 166 -10.04 -9.59 0.23
CA LEU A 166 -9.71 -10.93 0.72
C LEU A 166 -10.03 -11.05 2.22
N LEU A 167 -9.58 -10.07 3.01
CA LEU A 167 -9.78 -10.08 4.46
C LEU A 167 -11.24 -9.94 4.86
N VAL A 168 -12.01 -9.12 4.15
CA VAL A 168 -13.45 -8.97 4.40
C VAL A 168 -14.21 -10.25 4.05
N LYS A 169 -13.92 -10.89 2.90
CA LYS A 169 -14.59 -12.15 2.48
C LYS A 169 -14.38 -13.29 3.46
N HIS A 170 -13.18 -13.41 4.06
CA HIS A 170 -12.91 -14.44 5.06
C HIS A 170 -13.70 -14.22 6.37
N GLN A 171 -13.96 -12.97 6.74
CA GLN A 171 -14.64 -12.59 7.99
C GLN A 171 -16.16 -12.52 7.85
N SER A 172 -16.71 -12.26 6.64
CA SER A 172 -18.15 -12.32 6.39
C SER A 172 -18.70 -13.76 6.37
N ASN A 173 -17.84 -14.75 6.11
CA ASN A 173 -18.24 -16.14 5.85
C ASN A 173 -17.82 -17.15 6.95
N SER A 174 -17.18 -16.72 8.04
CA SER A 174 -16.69 -17.64 9.08
C SER A 174 -17.33 -17.41 10.46
N PRO A 175 -17.83 -18.46 11.15
CA PRO A 175 -18.08 -18.41 12.59
C PRO A 175 -16.75 -18.30 13.35
N VAL A 176 -16.71 -17.43 14.36
CA VAL A 176 -15.52 -17.15 15.18
C VAL A 176 -14.95 -18.42 15.81
N LYS A 177 -13.70 -18.77 15.51
CA LYS A 177 -12.88 -19.68 16.34
C LYS A 177 -11.45 -19.17 16.48
N LYS A 178 -11.00 -19.11 17.74
CA LYS A 178 -9.65 -18.77 18.22
C LYS A 178 -8.61 -19.73 17.66
N THR A 179 -7.45 -19.22 17.26
CA THR A 179 -6.29 -20.02 16.85
C THR A 179 -5.24 -20.04 17.95
N THR A 180 -4.80 -21.25 18.32
CA THR A 180 -3.64 -21.53 19.19
C THR A 180 -2.50 -22.09 18.34
N GLU A 181 -1.27 -21.75 18.73
CA GLU A 181 0.02 -21.99 18.07
C GLU A 181 0.53 -23.45 18.08
N LYS A 182 1.41 -23.78 17.11
CA LYS A 182 2.77 -24.39 17.22
C LYS A 182 3.11 -25.18 15.93
N SER A 183 4.15 -24.82 15.17
CA SER A 183 5.59 -25.15 15.30
C SER A 183 5.90 -26.64 15.11
N SER A 184 6.73 -26.99 14.10
CA SER A 184 7.94 -27.86 14.17
C SER A 184 8.50 -28.26 12.78
N GLN A 185 9.82 -28.22 12.63
CA GLN A 185 10.71 -28.87 11.63
C GLN A 185 11.82 -29.61 12.43
N PRO A 186 12.80 -30.35 11.86
CA PRO A 186 12.91 -31.25 10.69
C PRO A 186 13.59 -32.61 11.10
N PRO A 187 14.16 -33.45 10.19
CA PRO A 187 15.64 -33.43 9.99
C PRO A 187 16.16 -33.84 8.58
N GLN A 188 17.47 -33.60 8.36
CA GLN A 188 18.27 -33.89 7.15
C GLN A 188 19.11 -35.17 7.25
N VAL A 189 19.52 -35.77 6.11
CA VAL A 189 20.86 -36.39 5.90
C VAL A 189 21.33 -36.29 4.42
N THR A 190 22.63 -35.96 4.28
CA THR A 190 23.67 -35.88 3.21
C THR A 190 23.85 -37.09 2.24
N ILE A 191 24.65 -37.15 1.15
CA ILE A 191 25.75 -36.42 0.44
C ILE A 191 25.85 -37.05 -0.97
N PHE A 192 26.23 -36.30 -2.04
CA PHE A 192 27.28 -36.64 -3.05
C PHE A 192 27.28 -35.60 -4.19
N SER A 193 28.48 -35.06 -4.50
CA SER A 193 28.77 -34.25 -5.71
C SER A 193 29.51 -35.13 -6.73
N PRO A 194 29.40 -34.85 -8.05
CA PRO A 194 30.51 -34.13 -8.70
C PRO A 194 30.15 -33.22 -9.91
N LYS A 195 31.10 -32.29 -10.14
CA LYS A 195 31.45 -31.50 -11.35
C LYS A 195 30.61 -30.26 -11.74
N ARG A 196 31.32 -29.13 -11.63
CA ARG A 196 30.97 -27.72 -11.86
C ARG A 196 30.21 -27.45 -13.18
N SER A 197 28.94 -27.11 -13.04
CA SER A 197 28.33 -25.98 -13.74
C SER A 197 28.27 -24.80 -12.76
N LYS A 198 28.33 -23.55 -13.24
CA LYS A 198 28.24 -22.36 -12.37
C LYS A 198 26.99 -22.49 -11.47
N PRO A 199 27.12 -22.25 -10.15
CA PRO A 199 26.07 -22.55 -9.20
C PRO A 199 24.81 -21.75 -9.54
N ASN A 200 23.69 -22.46 -9.70
CA ASN A 200 22.34 -21.91 -9.79
C ASN A 200 21.87 -21.44 -8.40
N THR A 201 22.73 -20.68 -7.73
CA THR A 201 22.54 -20.17 -6.38
C THR A 201 22.27 -18.68 -6.51
N ALA A 202 21.13 -18.24 -5.96
CA ALA A 202 20.73 -16.85 -5.92
C ALA A 202 21.92 -15.95 -5.53
N HIS A 203 22.26 -14.97 -6.37
CA HIS A 203 23.41 -14.10 -6.15
C HIS A 203 23.28 -13.44 -4.76
N PRO A 204 24.34 -13.42 -3.93
CA PRO A 204 24.28 -12.97 -2.53
C PRO A 204 23.77 -11.53 -2.35
N ILE A 205 23.82 -10.72 -3.41
CA ILE A 205 23.33 -9.35 -3.43
C ILE A 205 21.80 -9.24 -3.51
N LEU A 206 21.10 -10.30 -3.95
CA LEU A 206 19.65 -10.27 -4.13
C LEU A 206 18.90 -9.95 -2.84
N LYS A 207 19.39 -10.45 -1.70
CA LYS A 207 18.86 -10.15 -0.37
C LYS A 207 19.04 -8.67 -0.01
N ASP A 208 20.23 -8.12 -0.24
CA ASP A 208 20.55 -6.73 0.05
C ASP A 208 19.79 -5.77 -0.88
N LEU A 209 19.61 -6.13 -2.16
CA LEU A 209 18.75 -5.41 -3.11
C LEU A 209 17.28 -5.47 -2.70
N ALA A 210 16.79 -6.64 -2.26
CA ALA A 210 15.41 -6.78 -1.80
C ALA A 210 15.16 -5.96 -0.55
N GLN A 211 16.12 -5.97 0.38
CA GLN A 211 16.08 -5.12 1.57
C GLN A 211 16.16 -3.64 1.21
N TYR A 212 17.02 -3.25 0.27
CA TYR A 212 17.11 -1.88 -0.24
C TYR A 212 15.78 -1.44 -0.85
N ILE A 213 15.22 -2.20 -1.79
CA ILE A 213 13.94 -1.91 -2.45
C ILE A 213 12.80 -1.86 -1.43
N ASN A 214 12.74 -2.81 -0.51
CA ASN A 214 11.70 -2.86 0.52
C ASN A 214 11.82 -1.67 1.49
N LYS A 215 13.03 -1.34 1.95
CA LYS A 215 13.27 -0.19 2.82
C LYS A 215 12.98 1.13 2.09
N ARG A 216 13.45 1.27 0.85
CA ARG A 216 13.32 2.48 0.04
C ARG A 216 11.94 2.65 -0.59
N GLY A 217 11.20 1.57 -0.84
CA GLY A 217 9.79 1.60 -1.23
C GLY A 217 8.87 1.92 -0.03
N ASN A 218 9.25 1.49 1.17
CA ASN A 218 8.48 1.75 2.41
C ASN A 218 8.94 2.98 3.21
N GLU A 219 10.07 3.62 2.85
CA GLU A 219 10.63 4.78 3.56
C GLU A 219 9.64 5.97 3.63
N TRP A 220 8.52 5.91 2.87
CA TRP A 220 7.49 6.94 2.85
C TRP A 220 6.14 6.56 3.47
N SER A 221 6.17 5.70 4.50
CA SER A 221 5.09 5.73 5.51
C SER A 221 5.24 6.87 6.54
N TYR A 222 6.28 7.71 6.42
CA TYR A 222 6.46 8.93 7.20
C TYR A 222 6.30 10.14 6.28
N HIS A 223 5.09 10.71 6.27
CA HIS A 223 4.91 12.08 5.80
C HIS A 223 5.19 12.99 6.99
N TYR A 224 6.23 13.81 6.84
CA TYR A 224 6.78 14.69 7.86
C TYR A 224 5.92 15.94 8.04
N ASN A 225 5.40 16.09 9.26
CA ASN A 225 5.06 17.39 9.83
C ASN A 225 6.32 17.84 10.56
N PHE A 226 6.90 18.97 10.19
CA PHE A 226 8.32 19.14 10.41
C PHE A 226 8.71 20.52 10.92
N LEU A 227 8.90 20.61 12.24
CA LEU A 227 9.75 21.65 12.83
C LEU A 227 11.14 21.52 12.18
N GLY A 228 11.63 22.59 11.53
CA GLY A 228 12.74 22.58 10.56
C GLY A 228 14.07 21.90 10.94
N LEU A 229 14.26 21.46 12.17
CA LEU A 229 15.52 20.93 12.69
C LEU A 229 15.92 19.55 12.12
N VAL A 230 15.00 18.59 12.08
CA VAL A 230 15.26 17.25 11.51
C VAL A 230 15.36 17.30 9.92
N ALA A 231 14.95 18.37 9.23
CA ALA A 231 14.71 18.45 7.78
C ALA A 231 15.99 18.97 7.17
N PHE A 232 16.60 19.88 7.91
CA PHE A 232 18.04 20.08 7.92
C PHE A 232 18.83 18.77 8.11
N VAL A 233 18.48 17.89 9.07
CA VAL A 233 19.16 16.58 9.21
C VAL A 233 19.00 15.70 7.95
N TYR A 234 17.80 15.59 7.37
CA TYR A 234 17.58 14.84 6.13
C TYR A 234 18.26 15.50 4.91
N PHE A 235 18.32 16.83 4.87
CA PHE A 235 19.03 17.58 3.85
C PHE A 235 20.55 17.36 3.93
N ILE A 236 21.10 17.35 5.15
CA ILE A 236 22.51 17.01 5.40
C ILE A 236 22.77 15.54 5.05
N GLN A 237 21.84 14.62 5.33
CA GLN A 237 21.95 13.23 4.89
C GLN A 237 21.89 13.09 3.35
N ASP A 238 21.06 13.87 2.66
CA ASP A 238 21.01 13.90 1.19
C ASP A 238 22.32 14.44 0.59
N LEU A 239 22.89 15.49 1.18
CA LEU A 239 24.16 16.09 0.76
C LEU A 239 25.37 15.18 1.00
N ILE A 240 25.42 14.47 2.14
CA ILE A 240 26.58 13.66 2.54
C ILE A 240 26.48 12.22 2.03
N LEU A 241 25.28 11.62 2.02
CA LEU A 241 25.08 10.18 1.80
C LEU A 241 24.31 9.85 0.51
N GLY A 242 23.91 10.85 -0.28
CA GLY A 242 23.20 10.66 -1.55
C GLY A 242 21.88 9.90 -1.40
N THR A 243 21.13 10.21 -0.33
CA THR A 243 19.90 9.49 0.03
C THR A 243 18.65 9.90 -0.74
N ASP A 244 18.72 10.91 -1.61
CA ASP A 244 17.63 11.41 -2.47
C ASP A 244 16.25 11.50 -1.79
N HIS A 245 16.19 11.90 -0.52
CA HIS A 245 14.94 12.12 0.20
C HIS A 245 14.08 13.18 -0.47
N PHE A 246 14.70 14.26 -0.98
CA PHE A 246 13.99 15.36 -1.64
C PHE A 246 13.94 15.26 -3.17
N ASN A 247 14.68 14.32 -3.79
CA ASN A 247 14.71 14.15 -5.25
C ASN A 247 13.97 12.87 -5.67
N HIS A 248 12.65 12.98 -5.77
CA HIS A 248 11.75 11.88 -6.13
C HIS A 248 12.18 11.17 -7.43
N LYS A 249 12.59 11.93 -8.45
CA LYS A 249 13.00 11.40 -9.75
C LYS A 249 14.29 10.60 -9.66
N ALA A 250 15.29 11.07 -8.92
CA ALA A 250 16.54 10.32 -8.70
C ALA A 250 16.29 9.01 -7.94
N ARG A 251 15.39 9.04 -6.94
CA ARG A 251 15.00 7.86 -6.17
C ARG A 251 14.22 6.83 -6.99
N GLU A 252 13.27 7.24 -7.83
CA GLU A 252 12.56 6.33 -8.73
C GLU A 252 13.51 5.63 -9.70
N VAL A 253 14.49 6.37 -10.23
CA VAL A 253 15.54 5.79 -11.07
C VAL A 253 16.36 4.75 -10.28
N LYS A 254 16.72 5.02 -9.01
CA LYS A 254 17.43 4.05 -8.15
C LYS A 254 16.60 2.79 -7.84
N LEU A 255 15.31 2.94 -7.55
CA LEU A 255 14.41 1.81 -7.30
C LEU A 255 14.20 0.95 -8.55
N THR A 256 14.02 1.61 -9.70
CA THR A 256 13.87 0.95 -11.00
C THR A 256 15.15 0.21 -11.38
N ALA A 257 16.32 0.85 -11.22
CA ALA A 257 17.61 0.24 -11.51
C ALA A 257 17.91 -0.96 -10.60
N ALA A 258 17.61 -0.87 -9.30
CA ALA A 258 17.76 -1.98 -8.36
C ALA A 258 16.83 -3.15 -8.70
N SER A 259 15.57 -2.89 -9.04
CA SER A 259 14.61 -3.92 -9.46
C SER A 259 15.02 -4.60 -10.76
N LYS A 260 15.49 -3.83 -11.75
CA LYS A 260 16.05 -4.39 -12.99
C LYS A 260 17.28 -5.25 -12.73
N LEU A 261 18.18 -4.83 -11.84
CA LEU A 261 19.35 -5.63 -11.47
C LEU A 261 18.93 -6.95 -10.79
N GLN A 262 17.90 -6.96 -9.94
CA GLN A 262 17.36 -8.21 -9.40
C GLN A 262 16.88 -9.16 -10.49
N LYS A 263 16.11 -8.66 -11.47
CA LYS A 263 15.66 -9.46 -12.62
C LYS A 263 16.80 -9.96 -13.51
N ILE A 264 17.92 -9.25 -13.56
CA ILE A 264 19.12 -9.68 -14.28
C ILE A 264 19.80 -10.85 -13.55
N LEU A 265 19.84 -10.79 -12.22
CA LEU A 265 20.56 -11.75 -11.37
C LEU A 265 19.71 -12.94 -10.92
N ASP A 266 18.39 -12.86 -11.07
CA ASP A 266 17.46 -13.95 -10.75
C ASP A 266 17.48 -15.02 -11.86
N PRO A 267 17.97 -16.24 -11.58
CA PRO A 267 18.03 -17.31 -12.58
C PRO A 267 16.65 -17.81 -13.03
N GLN A 268 15.58 -17.52 -12.29
CA GLN A 268 14.21 -17.91 -12.63
C GLN A 268 13.50 -16.84 -13.47
N CYS A 269 14.14 -15.70 -13.72
CA CYS A 269 13.57 -14.60 -14.48
C CYS A 269 13.88 -14.73 -15.99
N HIS A 270 12.85 -14.98 -16.79
CA HIS A 270 12.97 -15.11 -18.26
C HIS A 270 13.03 -13.77 -19.02
N GLU A 271 12.82 -12.64 -18.33
CA GLU A 271 12.79 -11.30 -18.94
C GLU A 271 14.23 -10.79 -19.19
N ARG A 272 14.59 -10.44 -20.44
CA ARG A 272 15.89 -9.81 -20.74
C ARG A 272 15.82 -8.30 -20.47
N CYS A 273 16.31 -7.89 -19.30
CA CYS A 273 16.41 -6.48 -18.94
C CYS A 273 17.83 -5.95 -19.25
N ASN A 274 17.91 -4.75 -19.82
CA ASN A 274 19.15 -4.00 -19.97
C ASN A 274 19.11 -2.74 -19.11
N LEU A 275 20.26 -2.39 -18.54
CA LEU A 275 20.46 -1.16 -17.76
C LEU A 275 20.93 -0.04 -18.68
N ASN A 276 20.18 1.07 -18.71
CA ASN A 276 20.56 2.29 -19.43
C ASN A 276 21.65 3.09 -18.66
N PRO A 277 22.27 4.13 -19.26
CA PRO A 277 23.35 4.89 -18.61
C PRO A 277 22.93 5.53 -17.27
N SER A 278 21.72 6.06 -17.19
CA SER A 278 21.19 6.69 -15.96
C SER A 278 20.98 5.66 -14.84
N GLU A 279 20.50 4.46 -15.17
CA GLU A 279 20.32 3.35 -14.23
C GLU A 279 21.66 2.79 -13.74
N ARG A 280 22.66 2.69 -14.63
CA ARG A 280 24.03 2.31 -14.25
C ARG A 280 24.64 3.33 -13.31
N LYS A 281 24.49 4.63 -13.62
CA LYS A 281 24.93 5.72 -12.74
C LYS A 281 24.24 5.63 -11.37
N ALA A 282 22.93 5.39 -11.35
CA ALA A 282 22.15 5.25 -10.12
C ALA A 282 22.58 4.03 -9.26
N LEU A 283 22.95 2.91 -9.90
CA LEU A 283 23.48 1.72 -9.21
C LEU A 283 24.85 1.94 -8.58
N SER A 284 25.62 2.91 -9.07
CA SER A 284 26.94 3.27 -8.53
C SER A 284 26.90 4.45 -7.56
N ASP A 285 25.72 4.93 -7.19
CA ASP A 285 25.56 6.19 -6.45
C ASP A 285 24.89 6.02 -5.07
N GLY A 286 25.38 6.78 -4.09
CA GLY A 286 24.92 6.79 -2.69
C GLY A 286 24.87 5.41 -2.04
N ARG A 287 23.89 5.19 -1.14
CA ARG A 287 23.70 3.91 -0.43
C ARG A 287 23.51 2.68 -1.34
N LEU A 288 22.94 2.87 -2.54
CA LEU A 288 22.82 1.77 -3.50
C LEU A 288 24.20 1.41 -4.04
N GLY A 289 25.01 2.41 -4.39
CA GLY A 289 26.42 2.25 -4.75
C GLY A 289 27.25 1.56 -3.67
N GLU A 290 27.06 1.88 -2.40
CA GLU A 290 27.74 1.19 -1.28
C GLU A 290 27.41 -0.31 -1.22
N ILE A 291 26.14 -0.67 -1.42
CA ILE A 291 25.71 -2.08 -1.50
C ILE A 291 26.38 -2.74 -2.70
N ILE A 292 26.33 -2.12 -3.88
CA ILE A 292 26.98 -2.65 -5.09
C ILE A 292 28.50 -2.84 -4.89
N ASN A 293 29.18 -1.89 -4.25
CA ASN A 293 30.62 -1.95 -4.00
C ASN A 293 31.00 -3.00 -2.96
N LYS A 294 30.17 -3.21 -1.92
CA LYS A 294 30.34 -4.29 -0.95
C LYS A 294 30.37 -5.67 -1.62
N HIS A 295 29.66 -5.82 -2.73
CA HIS A 295 29.64 -7.06 -3.54
C HIS A 295 30.66 -7.04 -4.70
N GLY A 296 31.61 -6.10 -4.68
CA GLY A 296 32.73 -6.03 -5.63
C GLY A 296 32.47 -5.20 -6.90
N GLY A 297 31.41 -4.39 -6.91
CA GLY A 297 31.15 -3.41 -7.96
C GLY A 297 30.27 -3.93 -9.09
N LEU A 298 29.62 -3.00 -9.80
CA LEU A 298 28.58 -3.32 -10.79
C LEU A 298 29.08 -4.23 -11.92
N ASN A 299 30.30 -3.99 -12.41
CA ASN A 299 30.86 -4.78 -13.50
C ASN A 299 31.09 -6.24 -13.10
N LYS A 300 31.60 -6.49 -11.89
CA LYS A 300 31.81 -7.83 -11.36
C LYS A 300 30.47 -8.58 -11.20
N ILE A 301 29.49 -7.93 -10.61
CA ILE A 301 28.13 -8.49 -10.43
C ILE A 301 27.49 -8.86 -11.77
N LEU A 302 27.63 -8.01 -12.79
CA LEU A 302 27.09 -8.29 -14.12
C LEU A 302 27.83 -9.43 -14.83
N THR A 303 29.14 -9.59 -14.62
CA THR A 303 29.90 -10.74 -15.16
C THR A 303 29.59 -12.07 -14.45
N GLU A 304 29.07 -12.01 -13.23
CA GLU A 304 28.65 -13.16 -12.42
C GLU A 304 27.16 -13.52 -12.63
N ALA A 305 26.43 -12.75 -13.45
CA ALA A 305 25.03 -13.00 -13.75
C ALA A 305 24.84 -14.35 -14.47
N PRO A 306 23.77 -15.10 -14.16
CA PRO A 306 23.50 -16.38 -14.81
C PRO A 306 23.19 -16.19 -16.29
N ASP A 307 23.66 -17.12 -17.12
CA ASP A 307 23.30 -17.18 -18.54
C ASP A 307 21.80 -17.42 -18.67
N LYS A 308 21.07 -16.51 -19.33
CA LYS A 308 19.61 -16.66 -19.49
C LYS A 308 19.29 -17.77 -20.49
N PRO A 309 18.33 -18.66 -20.20
CA PRO A 309 17.93 -19.70 -21.13
C PRO A 309 17.43 -19.07 -22.45
N PRO A 310 17.68 -19.71 -23.60
CA PRO A 310 17.21 -19.22 -24.88
C PRO A 310 15.69 -19.07 -24.88
N LYS A 311 15.20 -18.05 -25.58
CA LYS A 311 13.78 -17.75 -25.73
C LYS A 311 13.13 -18.97 -26.40
N ASN A 312 12.23 -19.64 -25.69
CA ASN A 312 11.46 -20.74 -26.27
C ASN A 312 10.38 -20.12 -27.17
N ASP A 313 10.75 -19.77 -28.41
CA ASP A 313 9.80 -19.42 -29.46
C ASP A 313 9.11 -20.72 -29.93
N ARG A 314 8.22 -21.26 -29.10
CA ARG A 314 7.27 -22.32 -29.47
C ARG A 314 5.91 -22.04 -28.86
N ALA A 315 5.24 -21.05 -29.42
CA ALA A 315 3.79 -20.92 -29.42
C ALA A 315 3.35 -19.99 -30.57
N GLN A 316 3.74 -20.31 -31.81
CA GLN A 316 3.11 -19.78 -33.03
C GLN A 316 3.60 -20.57 -34.26
N GLU A 317 2.91 -21.68 -34.55
CA GLU A 317 2.76 -22.25 -35.89
C GLU A 317 1.41 -22.99 -35.85
N ILE A 318 0.33 -22.25 -36.09
CA ILE A 318 -0.42 -22.25 -37.34
C ILE A 318 -1.14 -23.59 -37.54
N ASN A 319 -2.39 -23.58 -37.08
CA ASN A 319 -3.46 -24.36 -37.64
C ASN A 319 -3.68 -23.86 -39.07
N SER A 320 -3.23 -24.61 -40.08
CA SER A 320 -3.67 -24.50 -41.48
C SER A 320 -3.22 -25.74 -42.23
N ASN A 321 -4.08 -26.76 -42.26
CA ASN A 321 -4.07 -27.73 -43.35
C ASN A 321 -4.84 -27.09 -44.51
N PRO A 322 -4.26 -26.98 -45.72
CA PRO A 322 -4.78 -27.83 -46.78
C PRO A 322 -3.70 -28.27 -47.81
N PHE A 323 -3.91 -29.49 -48.33
CA PHE A 323 -3.23 -30.14 -49.46
C PHE A 323 -1.87 -30.82 -49.22
N LEU A 324 -1.93 -32.14 -49.45
CA LEU A 324 -0.90 -33.14 -49.77
C LEU A 324 0.09 -33.55 -48.68
#